data_AF-A0A519EMG8-F1
#
_entry.id   AF-A0A519EMG8-F1
#
_cell.length_a   1.000
_cell.length_b   1.000
_cell.length_c   1.000
_cell.angle_alpha   90.00
_cell.angle_beta   90.00
_cell.angle_gamma   90.00
#
_symmetry.space_group_name_H-M   'P 1'
#
loop_
_entity.id
_entity.type
_entity.pdbx_description
1 polymer ?
#
loop_
_entity_poly.entity_id
_entity_poly.type
_entity_poly.pdbx_seq_one_letter_code
_entity_poly.pdbx_strand_id
1 'polypeptide(L)'
;MPSPSYSSPEKRFTDGRRYVRRIGLHHFAYLRSVAEGLDIADCATRYLGTEHGHEARTAHQQTVDAVRAVARRRGEPWRLVGLSIKTTGTDRPSLEEFADGRFDGFSEAEVLEIYQETFPPDRKAVRSQRLRTRQFALLHGLEAMAA
;
A
#
# COMPACT_ATOMS: atom_id res chain seq x y z
N MET A 1 -50.00 -22.31 -26.69
CA MET A 1 -49.10 -21.26 -26.17
C MET A 1 -48.67 -21.66 -24.76
N PRO A 2 -47.51 -22.29 -24.54
CA PRO A 2 -47.00 -22.54 -23.20
C PRO A 2 -46.11 -21.37 -22.72
N SER A 3 -46.36 -20.91 -21.49
CA SER A 3 -45.64 -19.84 -20.81
C SER A 3 -44.17 -20.20 -20.53
N PRO A 4 -43.22 -19.25 -20.60
CA PRO A 4 -41.84 -19.51 -20.23
C PRO A 4 -41.69 -19.51 -18.70
N SER A 5 -41.25 -20.65 -18.15
CA SER A 5 -40.75 -20.72 -16.77
C SER A 5 -39.49 -19.88 -16.65
N TYR A 6 -39.57 -18.75 -15.94
CA TYR A 6 -38.41 -17.99 -15.52
C TYR A 6 -37.69 -18.79 -14.43
N SER A 7 -36.72 -19.60 -14.84
CA SER A 7 -35.71 -20.15 -13.93
C SER A 7 -34.82 -18.99 -13.49
N SER A 8 -35.11 -18.44 -12.31
CA SER A 8 -34.27 -17.42 -11.67
C SER A 8 -32.91 -18.06 -11.38
N PRO A 9 -31.78 -17.43 -11.75
CA PRO A 9 -30.49 -17.94 -11.36
C PRO A 9 -30.38 -17.78 -9.84
N GLU A 10 -30.35 -18.90 -9.13
CA GLU A 10 -29.95 -18.95 -7.73
C GLU A 10 -28.64 -18.17 -7.59
N LYS A 11 -28.71 -17.02 -6.90
CA LYS A 11 -27.52 -16.36 -6.37
C LYS A 11 -26.87 -17.37 -5.45
N ARG A 12 -25.91 -18.12 -6.00
CA ARG A 12 -24.91 -18.85 -5.23
C ARG A 12 -24.21 -17.79 -4.38
N PHE A 13 -24.67 -17.65 -3.15
CA PHE A 13 -23.93 -16.93 -2.12
C PHE A 13 -22.54 -17.53 -2.15
N THR A 14 -21.57 -16.71 -2.51
CA THR A 14 -20.17 -17.10 -2.53
C THR A 14 -19.84 -17.60 -1.14
N ASP A 15 -19.68 -18.92 -1.06
CA ASP A 15 -19.16 -19.64 0.09
C ASP A 15 -17.95 -18.86 0.63
N GLY A 16 -17.81 -18.82 1.95
CA GLY A 16 -16.82 -18.03 2.67
C GLY A 16 -15.39 -18.44 2.32
N ARG A 17 -14.92 -18.02 1.14
CA ARG A 17 -13.57 -18.27 0.64
C ARG A 17 -12.62 -17.61 1.61
N ARG A 18 -11.96 -18.43 2.43
CA ARG A 18 -10.75 -18.03 3.16
C ARG A 18 -9.62 -17.96 2.14
N TYR A 19 -9.35 -16.75 1.67
CA TYR A 19 -8.16 -16.43 0.87
C TYR A 19 -6.88 -16.61 1.70
N VAL A 20 -7.00 -16.59 3.03
CA VAL A 20 -5.88 -16.79 3.95
C VAL A 20 -6.14 -17.98 4.85
N ARG A 21 -5.51 -19.13 4.54
CA ARG A 21 -5.42 -20.29 5.44
C ARG A 21 -4.09 -20.36 6.18
N ARG A 22 -3.00 -19.96 5.53
CA ARG A 22 -1.65 -19.88 6.08
C ARG A 22 -0.97 -18.66 5.47
N ILE A 23 -0.37 -17.82 6.30
CA ILE A 23 0.39 -16.66 5.82
C ILE A 23 1.68 -17.17 5.19
N GLY A 24 1.95 -16.74 3.97
CA GLY A 24 3.16 -17.07 3.22
C GLY A 24 3.71 -15.83 2.50
N LEU A 25 4.89 -15.97 1.91
CA LEU A 25 5.64 -14.89 1.25
C LEU A 25 4.78 -14.03 0.30
N HIS A 26 3.89 -14.65 -0.48
CA HIS A 26 3.01 -13.96 -1.43
C HIS A 26 2.04 -12.97 -0.76
N HIS A 27 1.62 -13.22 0.49
CA HIS A 27 0.78 -12.29 1.25
C HIS A 27 1.57 -11.04 1.68
N PHE A 28 2.86 -11.21 2.01
CA PHE A 28 3.74 -10.09 2.34
C PHE A 28 4.13 -9.30 1.08
N ALA A 29 4.40 -9.98 -0.02
CA ALA A 29 4.60 -9.35 -1.33
C ALA A 29 3.38 -8.52 -1.74
N TYR A 30 2.17 -9.08 -1.59
CA TYR A 30 0.92 -8.35 -1.81
C TYR A 30 0.80 -7.08 -0.95
N LEU A 31 0.98 -7.20 0.37
CA LEU A 31 0.87 -6.04 1.28
C LEU A 31 1.94 -4.98 1.01
N ARG A 32 3.13 -5.40 0.58
CA ARG A 32 4.22 -4.52 0.16
C ARG A 32 3.82 -3.74 -1.09
N SER A 33 3.33 -4.42 -2.13
CA SER A 33 2.82 -3.78 -3.36
C SER A 33 1.70 -2.77 -3.09
N VAL A 34 0.75 -3.11 -2.20
CA VAL A 34 -0.31 -2.18 -1.80
C VAL A 34 0.24 -1.00 -0.99
N ALA A 35 1.23 -1.21 -0.12
CA ALA A 35 1.92 -0.14 0.60
C ALA A 35 2.77 0.76 -0.33
N GLU A 36 3.21 0.23 -1.48
CA GLU A 36 3.87 0.99 -2.53
C GLU A 36 2.90 1.96 -3.24
N GLY A 37 1.60 1.69 -3.15
CA GLY A 37 0.55 2.48 -3.78
C GLY A 37 -0.01 1.87 -5.06
N LEU A 38 0.34 0.61 -5.35
CA LEU A 38 -0.23 -0.13 -6.48
C LEU A 38 -1.71 -0.46 -6.23
N ASP A 39 -2.47 -0.62 -7.31
CA ASP A 39 -3.91 -0.89 -7.23
C ASP A 39 -4.20 -2.23 -6.53
N ILE A 40 -5.20 -2.21 -5.66
CA ILE A 40 -5.57 -3.36 -4.82
C ILE A 40 -6.10 -4.51 -5.67
N ALA A 41 -6.87 -4.24 -6.73
CA ALA A 41 -7.43 -5.27 -7.59
C ALA A 41 -6.32 -5.94 -8.41
N ASP A 42 -5.43 -5.16 -9.01
CA ASP A 42 -4.30 -5.70 -9.78
C ASP A 42 -3.37 -6.55 -8.90
N CYS A 43 -3.05 -6.06 -7.71
CA CYS A 43 -2.21 -6.81 -6.76
C CYS A 43 -2.90 -8.08 -6.25
N ALA A 44 -4.22 -8.03 -6.00
CA ALA A 44 -4.96 -9.18 -5.51
C ALA A 44 -5.05 -10.26 -6.58
N THR A 45 -5.26 -9.89 -7.85
CA THR A 45 -5.21 -10.82 -8.97
C THR A 45 -3.82 -11.46 -9.08
N ARG A 46 -2.76 -10.66 -8.99
CA ARG A 46 -1.37 -11.13 -9.17
C ARG A 46 -0.87 -12.03 -8.05
N TYR A 47 -1.18 -11.72 -6.80
CA TYR A 47 -0.57 -12.38 -5.63
C TYR A 47 -1.53 -13.26 -4.82
N LEU A 48 -2.83 -12.98 -4.87
CA LEU A 48 -3.87 -13.70 -4.12
C LEU A 48 -4.78 -14.55 -5.03
N GLY A 49 -4.67 -14.41 -6.35
CA GLY A 49 -5.44 -15.17 -7.33
C GLY A 49 -6.92 -14.82 -7.38
N THR A 50 -7.29 -13.56 -7.10
CA THR A 50 -8.68 -13.09 -7.24
C THR A 50 -9.06 -12.85 -8.69
N GLU A 51 -10.28 -13.18 -9.09
CA GLU A 51 -10.75 -12.98 -10.46
C GLU A 51 -11.63 -11.74 -10.59
N HIS A 52 -12.30 -11.33 -9.51
CA HIS A 52 -13.24 -10.20 -9.51
C HIS A 52 -12.89 -9.16 -8.45
N GLY A 53 -13.19 -7.87 -8.71
CA GLY A 53 -12.88 -6.78 -7.78
C GLY A 53 -13.58 -6.87 -6.40
N HIS A 54 -14.75 -7.52 -6.31
CA HIS A 54 -15.40 -7.78 -5.02
C HIS A 54 -14.61 -8.82 -4.18
N GLU A 55 -14.03 -9.82 -4.84
CA GLU A 55 -13.13 -10.78 -4.20
C GLU A 55 -11.84 -10.10 -3.74
N ALA A 56 -11.31 -9.15 -4.52
CA ALA A 56 -10.09 -8.40 -4.16
C ALA A 56 -10.22 -7.66 -2.82
N ARG A 57 -11.36 -7.00 -2.55
CA ARG A 57 -11.59 -6.33 -1.26
C ARG A 57 -11.67 -7.30 -0.10
N THR A 58 -12.35 -8.42 -0.30
CA THR A 58 -12.49 -9.46 0.73
C THR A 58 -11.15 -10.12 1.02
N ALA A 59 -10.38 -10.46 -0.02
CA ALA A 59 -9.04 -11.03 0.09
C ALA A 59 -8.05 -10.05 0.75
N HIS A 60 -8.15 -8.75 0.42
CA HIS A 60 -7.38 -7.70 1.09
C HIS A 60 -7.63 -7.70 2.60
N GLN A 61 -8.90 -7.62 3.01
CA GLN A 61 -9.29 -7.54 4.42
C GLN A 61 -8.82 -8.79 5.18
N GLN A 62 -9.03 -9.98 4.63
CA GLN A 62 -8.57 -11.23 5.25
C GLN A 62 -7.05 -11.29 5.39
N THR A 63 -6.30 -10.79 4.41
CA THR A 63 -4.82 -10.71 4.44
C THR A 63 -4.33 -9.75 5.51
N VAL A 64 -4.93 -8.56 5.59
CA VAL A 64 -4.61 -7.58 6.63
C VAL A 64 -4.90 -8.14 8.02
N ASP A 65 -6.06 -8.77 8.22
CA ASP A 65 -6.45 -9.29 9.54
C ASP A 65 -5.56 -10.46 9.98
N ALA A 66 -5.20 -11.36 9.07
CA ALA A 66 -4.28 -12.45 9.36
C ALA A 66 -2.89 -11.92 9.77
N VAL A 67 -2.32 -10.98 9.01
CA VAL A 67 -1.00 -10.43 9.31
C VAL A 67 -1.03 -9.57 10.60
N ARG A 68 -2.12 -8.84 10.84
CA ARG A 68 -2.34 -8.14 12.12
C ARG A 68 -2.38 -9.10 13.30
N ALA A 69 -3.03 -10.26 13.16
CA ALA A 69 -3.07 -11.26 14.22
C ALA A 69 -1.67 -11.79 14.55
N VAL A 70 -0.82 -12.02 13.54
CA VAL A 70 0.58 -12.41 13.75
C VAL A 70 1.38 -11.31 14.44
N ALA A 71 1.28 -10.07 13.97
CA ALA A 71 1.95 -8.92 14.59
C ALA A 71 1.53 -8.73 16.06
N ARG A 72 0.21 -8.83 16.34
CA ARG A 72 -0.33 -8.73 17.71
C ARG A 72 0.25 -9.79 18.65
N ARG A 73 0.32 -11.05 18.21
CA ARG A 73 0.87 -12.15 19.02
C ARG A 73 2.33 -11.94 19.38
N ARG A 74 3.06 -11.14 18.60
CA ARG A 74 4.48 -10.86 18.76
C ARG A 74 4.78 -9.51 19.43
N GLY A 75 3.77 -8.72 19.77
CA GLY A 75 3.95 -7.39 20.36
C GLY A 75 4.38 -6.30 19.37
N GLU A 76 4.35 -6.59 18.07
CA GLU A 76 4.72 -5.67 17.00
C GLU A 76 3.61 -4.63 16.72
N PRO A 77 3.91 -3.46 16.11
CA PRO A 77 2.95 -2.39 15.84
C PRO A 77 1.96 -2.76 14.71
N TRP A 78 1.07 -3.70 14.99
CA TRP A 78 0.05 -4.26 14.07
C TRP A 78 -0.83 -3.22 13.39
N ARG A 79 -1.00 -2.02 13.97
CA ARG A 79 -1.77 -0.92 13.38
C ARG A 79 -1.19 -0.41 12.07
N LEU A 80 0.11 -0.61 11.83
CA LEU A 80 0.77 -0.24 10.58
C LEU A 80 0.43 -1.21 9.45
N VAL A 81 -0.03 -2.43 9.74
CA VAL A 81 -0.42 -3.42 8.73
C VAL A 81 -1.72 -2.98 8.05
N GLY A 82 -1.69 -2.87 6.72
CA GLY A 82 -2.84 -2.44 5.91
C GLY A 82 -3.14 -0.93 5.97
N LEU A 83 -2.27 -0.12 6.57
CA LEU A 83 -2.41 1.33 6.56
C LEU A 83 -2.03 1.89 5.18
N SER A 84 -2.97 2.53 4.48
CA SER A 84 -2.65 3.22 3.23
C SER A 84 -2.03 4.58 3.56
N ILE A 85 -0.71 4.69 3.40
CA ILE A 85 0.04 5.93 3.61
C ILE A 85 0.21 6.59 2.25
N LYS A 86 -0.70 7.51 1.93
CA LYS A 86 -0.55 8.37 0.75
C LYS A 86 0.63 9.31 1.00
N THR A 87 1.70 9.12 0.24
CA THR A 87 2.67 10.19 0.02
C THR A 87 1.92 11.27 -0.74
N THR A 88 1.66 12.40 -0.07
CA THR A 88 1.38 13.63 -0.80
C THR A 88 2.65 13.90 -1.60
N GLY A 89 2.62 13.50 -2.87
CA GLY A 89 3.67 13.88 -3.81
C GLY A 89 3.67 15.39 -3.83
N THR A 90 4.60 15.99 -3.11
CA THR A 90 4.99 17.34 -3.46
C THR A 90 5.65 17.21 -4.81
N ASP A 91 5.00 17.79 -5.81
CA ASP A 91 5.48 18.04 -7.18
C ASP A 91 6.67 19.01 -7.10
N ARG A 92 7.68 18.60 -6.32
CA ARG A 92 8.80 19.39 -5.88
C ARG A 92 9.98 18.95 -6.73
N PRO A 93 10.45 19.80 -7.66
CA PRO A 93 11.64 19.50 -8.44
C PRO A 93 12.81 19.27 -7.49
N SER A 94 13.75 18.41 -7.84
CA SER A 94 14.98 18.25 -7.06
C SER A 94 15.75 19.58 -6.97
N LEU A 95 16.67 19.71 -6.00
CA LEU A 95 17.48 20.93 -5.85
C LEU A 95 18.26 21.23 -7.13
N GLU A 96 18.82 20.20 -7.77
CA GLU A 96 19.54 20.31 -9.05
C GLU A 96 18.61 20.78 -10.18
N GLU A 97 17.43 20.18 -10.35
CA GLU A 97 16.45 20.61 -11.37
C GLU A 97 15.89 22.02 -11.10
N PHE A 98 15.81 22.43 -9.84
CA PHE A 98 15.42 23.79 -9.47
C PHE A 98 16.55 24.80 -9.73
N ALA A 99 17.79 24.38 -9.54
CA ALA A 99 18.98 25.19 -9.74
C ALA A 99 19.33 25.40 -11.22
N ASP A 100 19.01 24.40 -12.05
CA ASP A 100 19.44 24.28 -13.45
C ASP A 100 19.12 25.53 -14.27
N GLY A 101 20.18 26.22 -14.72
CA GLY A 101 20.12 27.43 -15.54
C GLY A 101 19.43 28.65 -14.91
N ARG A 102 19.01 28.59 -13.64
CA ARG A 102 18.28 29.68 -12.96
C ARG A 102 19.13 30.50 -11.99
N PHE A 103 20.18 29.91 -11.42
CA PHE A 103 20.97 30.52 -10.35
C PHE A 103 22.48 30.51 -10.64
N ASP A 104 22.89 30.76 -11.88
CA ASP A 104 24.30 30.93 -12.23
C ASP A 104 24.93 32.08 -11.42
N GLY A 105 25.92 31.74 -10.60
CA GLY A 105 26.63 32.69 -9.72
C GLY A 105 26.16 32.71 -8.25
N PHE A 106 25.11 31.96 -7.89
CA PHE A 106 24.72 31.75 -6.50
C PHE A 106 25.49 30.57 -5.89
N SER A 107 25.80 30.65 -4.61
CA SER A 107 26.34 29.51 -3.87
C SER A 107 25.27 28.45 -3.62
N GLU A 108 25.67 27.19 -3.47
CA GLU A 108 24.75 26.08 -3.16
C GLU A 108 23.92 26.35 -1.88
N ALA A 109 24.51 27.06 -0.91
CA ALA A 109 23.83 27.45 0.33
C ALA A 109 22.68 28.45 0.09
N GLU A 110 22.90 29.44 -0.78
CA GLU A 110 21.88 30.43 -1.13
C GLU A 110 20.77 29.81 -2.00
N VAL A 111 21.13 28.95 -2.95
CA VAL A 111 20.15 28.20 -3.75
C VAL A 111 19.30 27.29 -2.87
N LEU A 112 19.91 26.64 -1.87
CA LEU A 112 19.21 25.82 -0.90
C LEU A 112 18.25 26.65 -0.03
N GLU A 113 18.64 27.85 0.39
CA GLU A 113 17.79 28.76 1.16
C GLU A 113 16.58 29.20 0.34
N ILE A 114 16.79 29.66 -0.90
CA ILE A 114 15.72 30.04 -1.84
C ILE A 114 14.81 28.85 -2.15
N TYR A 115 15.36 27.66 -2.32
CA TYR A 115 14.59 26.43 -2.55
C TYR A 115 13.76 26.02 -1.32
N GLN A 116 14.25 26.25 -0.10
CA GLN A 116 13.50 26.00 1.13
C GLN A 116 12.41 27.05 1.37
N GLU A 117 12.62 28.30 0.97
CA GLU A 117 11.59 29.35 0.99
C GLU A 117 10.51 29.09 -0.07
N THR A 118 10.90 28.71 -1.29
CA THR A 118 10.00 28.45 -2.42
C THR A 118 9.21 27.16 -2.20
N PHE A 119 9.87 26.12 -1.67
CA PHE A 119 9.28 24.84 -1.34
C PHE A 119 9.51 24.54 0.14
N PRO A 120 8.69 25.08 1.05
CA PRO A 120 8.80 24.77 2.47
C PRO A 120 8.71 23.26 2.69
N PRO A 121 9.47 22.69 3.64
CA PRO A 121 9.44 21.26 3.90
C PRO A 121 8.03 20.84 4.29
N ASP A 122 7.39 20.01 3.45
CA ASP A 122 6.09 19.44 3.77
C ASP A 122 6.27 18.45 4.93
N ARG A 123 6.06 18.95 6.16
CA ARG A 123 6.15 18.17 7.40
C ARG A 123 5.23 16.94 7.34
N LYS A 124 4.14 17.00 6.58
CA LYS A 124 3.23 15.87 6.35
C LYS A 124 3.87 14.84 5.43
N ALA A 125 4.50 15.25 4.33
CA ALA A 125 5.26 14.35 3.45
C ALA A 125 6.40 13.65 4.21
N VAL A 126 7.19 14.38 4.99
CA VAL A 126 8.28 13.82 5.82
C VAL A 126 7.73 12.81 6.84
N ARG A 127 6.62 13.15 7.51
CA ARG A 127 5.97 12.25 8.46
C ARG A 127 5.43 10.99 7.78
N SER A 128 4.77 11.14 6.64
CA SER A 128 4.25 10.02 5.84
C SER A 128 5.39 9.12 5.37
N GLN A 129 6.50 9.68 4.91
CA GLN A 129 7.66 8.89 4.47
C GLN A 129 8.27 8.10 5.62
N ARG A 130 8.47 8.72 6.79
CA ARG A 130 8.94 8.02 8.01
C ARG A 130 8.00 6.88 8.41
N LEU A 131 6.69 7.13 8.34
CA LEU A 131 5.68 6.13 8.69
C LEU A 131 5.68 4.97 7.69
N ARG A 132 5.88 5.26 6.41
CA ARG A 132 6.01 4.29 5.33
C ARG A 132 7.27 3.44 5.51
N THR A 133 8.44 4.03 5.75
CA THR A 133 9.67 3.28 6.06
C THR A 133 9.48 2.31 7.23
N ARG A 134 8.81 2.76 8.31
CA ARG A 134 8.47 1.89 9.45
C ARG A 134 7.52 0.76 9.07
N GLN A 135 6.55 1.02 8.21
CA GLN A 135 5.62 0.00 7.71
C GLN A 135 6.35 -1.06 6.88
N PHE A 136 7.24 -0.68 5.97
CA PHE A 136 8.03 -1.64 5.17
C PHE A 136 8.96 -2.47 6.04
N ALA A 137 9.65 -1.85 7.00
CA ALA A 137 10.52 -2.56 7.95
C ALA A 137 9.73 -3.60 8.77
N LEU A 138 8.53 -3.23 9.23
CA LEU A 138 7.63 -4.15 9.92
C LEU A 138 7.24 -5.34 9.03
N LEU A 139 6.80 -5.08 7.80
CA LEU A 139 6.38 -6.15 6.88
C LEU A 139 7.54 -7.10 6.58
N HIS A 140 8.75 -6.58 6.35
CA HIS A 140 9.94 -7.38 6.11
C HIS A 140 10.34 -8.22 7.33
N GLY A 141 10.26 -7.66 8.55
CA GLY A 141 10.52 -8.40 9.77
C GLY A 141 9.51 -9.53 10.00
N LEU A 142 8.23 -9.25 9.79
CA LEU A 142 7.16 -10.26 9.88
C LEU A 142 7.32 -11.37 8.83
N GLU A 143 7.74 -11.01 7.61
CA GLU A 143 8.02 -11.94 6.53
C GLU A 143 9.16 -12.91 6.86
N ALA A 144 10.30 -12.37 7.32
CA ALA A 144 11.46 -13.18 7.70
C ALA A 144 11.19 -14.15 8.86
N MET A 145 10.21 -13.85 9.72
CA MET A 145 9.79 -14.71 10.83
C MET A 145 8.67 -15.70 10.46
N ALA A 146 8.03 -15.53 9.31
CA ALA A 146 6.93 -16.36 8.83
C ALA A 146 7.36 -17.36 7.75
N ALA A 147 8.48 -17.09 7.07
CA ALA A 147 9.23 -18.04 6.24
C ALA A 147 9.91 -19.10 7.12
#